data_AF-I2F7V3-F1
#
_entry.id   AF-I2F7V3-F1
#
_cell.length_a   1.000
_cell.length_b   1.000
_cell.length_c   1.000
_cell.angle_alpha   90.00
_cell.angle_beta   90.00
_cell.angle_gamma   90.00
#
_symmetry.space_group_name_H-M   'P 1'
#
loop_
_entity.id
_entity.type
_entity.pdbx_description
1 polymer ?
#
loop_
_entity_poly.entity_id
_entity_poly.type
_entity_poly.pdbx_seq_one_letter_code
_entity_poly.pdbx_strand_id
1 'polypeptide(L)'
;MKKVSLVLCLLLAGSLLLGNLSLGLINVAAKTESLSNTPLSGFVGVDVLGIDLRYDVGLLYLGAATPFLMFTLSEDTGVKSSLIIPGIAWYGYIGLKLDFGVFYFKGDIGHTFAFGEQLQLGFSPLRLGFGMNFSPSYYIELSVDTVLQKFNETVGKIFDFKIGYRF
;
A
#
# COMPACT_ATOMS: atom_id res chain seq x y z
N MET A 1 27.47 -16.01 18.39
CA MET A 1 26.07 -15.98 17.92
C MET A 1 25.08 -15.48 18.99
N LYS A 2 25.04 -16.05 20.21
CA LYS A 2 24.08 -15.63 21.26
C LYS A 2 24.14 -14.13 21.63
N LYS A 3 25.34 -13.53 21.77
CA LYS A 3 25.51 -12.10 22.07
C LYS A 3 25.02 -11.19 20.93
N VAL A 4 25.28 -11.57 19.68
CA VAL A 4 24.80 -10.84 18.49
C VAL A 4 23.28 -10.91 18.39
N SER A 5 22.68 -12.08 18.65
CA SER A 5 21.23 -12.24 18.68
C SER A 5 20.59 -11.42 19.81
N LEU A 6 21.21 -11.36 20.99
CA LEU A 6 20.74 -10.54 22.12
C LEU A 6 20.79 -9.04 21.78
N VAL A 7 21.90 -8.57 21.19
CA VAL A 7 22.04 -7.18 20.73
C VAL A 7 21.00 -6.86 19.65
N LEU A 8 20.74 -7.77 18.72
CA LEU A 8 19.70 -7.61 17.70
C LEU A 8 18.30 -7.53 18.33
N CYS A 9 17.99 -8.39 19.31
CA CYS A 9 16.72 -8.35 20.04
C CYS A 9 16.56 -7.07 20.86
N LEU A 10 17.63 -6.58 21.50
CA LEU A 10 17.62 -5.33 22.25
C LEU A 10 17.46 -4.12 21.33
N LEU A 11 18.09 -4.13 20.14
CA LEU A 11 17.91 -3.09 19.13
C LEU A 11 16.49 -3.13 18.55
N LEU A 12 15.93 -4.31 18.28
CA LEU A 12 14.56 -4.47 17.83
C LEU A 12 13.57 -3.99 18.90
N ALA A 13 13.72 -4.45 20.15
CA ALA A 13 12.88 -4.04 21.27
C ALA A 13 13.01 -2.53 21.57
N GLY A 14 14.23 -2.00 21.55
CA GLY A 14 14.50 -0.58 21.72
C GLY A 14 13.94 0.26 20.58
N SER A 15 14.02 -0.23 19.34
CA SER A 15 13.42 0.43 18.18
C SER A 15 11.89 0.45 18.31
N LEU A 16 11.28 -0.67 18.70
CA LEU A 16 9.84 -0.83 18.92
C LEU A 16 9.26 0.17 19.95
N LEU A 17 10.07 0.54 20.96
CA LEU A 17 9.70 1.52 21.99
C LEU A 17 9.73 2.98 21.51
N LEU A 18 10.36 3.28 20.37
CA LEU A 18 10.59 4.65 19.90
C LEU A 18 9.67 5.07 18.76
N GLY A 19 8.93 4.13 18.18
CA GLY A 19 8.05 4.36 17.05
C GLY A 19 6.61 4.01 17.34
N ASN A 20 5.74 4.48 16.45
CA ASN A 20 4.30 4.29 16.57
C ASN A 20 3.85 3.17 15.63
N LEU A 21 3.11 2.21 16.17
CA LEU A 21 2.45 1.19 15.37
C LEU A 21 1.10 1.73 14.90
N SER A 22 0.73 1.47 13.66
CA SER A 22 -0.61 1.72 13.15
C SER A 22 -1.15 0.58 12.30
N LEU A 23 -2.47 0.47 12.29
CA LEU A 23 -3.22 -0.43 11.44
C LEU A 23 -4.19 0.39 10.58
N GLY A 24 -4.16 0.18 9.28
CA GLY A 24 -5.00 0.87 8.31
C GLY A 24 -5.83 -0.05 7.45
N LEU A 25 -6.99 0.44 7.03
CA LEU A 25 -7.73 -0.08 5.89
C LEU A 25 -7.32 0.74 4.67
N ILE A 26 -6.83 0.06 3.64
CA ILE A 26 -6.42 0.67 2.38
C ILE A 26 -7.35 0.22 1.26
N ASN A 27 -7.65 1.16 0.37
CA ASN A 27 -8.36 0.98 -0.88
C ASN A 27 -7.43 1.46 -1.99
N VAL A 28 -7.11 0.58 -2.94
CA VAL A 28 -6.26 0.89 -4.10
C VAL A 28 -7.14 0.84 -5.34
N ALA A 29 -7.31 1.97 -5.99
CA ALA A 29 -8.05 2.09 -7.23
C ALA A 29 -7.10 2.30 -8.41
N ALA A 30 -7.17 1.43 -9.41
CA ALA A 30 -6.37 1.53 -10.62
C ALA A 30 -7.27 1.66 -11.85
N LYS A 31 -6.99 2.67 -12.68
CA LYS A 31 -7.58 2.84 -14.01
C LYS A 31 -6.69 2.17 -15.05
N THR A 32 -7.24 1.24 -15.83
CA THR A 32 -6.56 0.70 -17.01
C THR A 32 -7.24 1.26 -18.25
N GLU A 33 -6.46 1.76 -19.22
CA GLU A 33 -7.00 2.15 -20.51
C GLU A 33 -6.96 0.95 -21.46
N SER A 34 -8.05 0.72 -22.19
CA SER A 34 -8.09 -0.23 -23.30
C SER A 34 -7.05 0.17 -24.35
N LEU A 35 -6.12 -0.74 -24.63
CA LEU A 35 -5.10 -0.64 -25.68
C LEU A 35 -5.64 -1.23 -26.99
N SER A 36 -6.72 -0.67 -27.56
CA SER A 36 -7.02 -0.82 -29.00
C SER A 36 -8.16 0.09 -29.47
N ASN A 37 -8.05 0.66 -30.67
CA ASN A 37 -9.08 1.43 -31.38
C ASN A 37 -10.29 0.58 -31.85
N THR A 38 -10.74 -0.37 -31.02
CA THR A 38 -11.91 -1.21 -31.28
C THR A 38 -12.95 -0.99 -30.18
N PRO A 39 -14.19 -0.57 -30.51
CA PRO A 39 -15.21 -0.24 -29.52
C PRO A 39 -15.95 -1.50 -29.04
N LEU A 40 -15.20 -2.52 -28.61
CA LEU A 40 -15.73 -3.74 -27.99
C LEU A 40 -14.74 -4.26 -26.92
N SER A 41 -15.16 -4.11 -25.67
CA SER A 41 -14.92 -5.01 -24.52
C SER A 41 -13.54 -5.05 -23.85
N GLY A 42 -13.55 -4.81 -22.53
CA GLY A 42 -12.60 -5.42 -21.59
C GLY A 42 -11.83 -4.48 -20.65
N PHE A 43 -12.42 -4.21 -19.49
CA PHE A 43 -11.80 -3.69 -18.24
C PHE A 43 -11.76 -2.15 -18.03
N VAL A 44 -12.36 -1.70 -16.92
CA VAL A 44 -12.65 -0.28 -16.58
C VAL A 44 -12.02 0.16 -15.25
N GLY A 45 -11.70 -0.77 -14.33
CA GLY A 45 -11.00 -0.41 -13.10
C GLY A 45 -10.83 -1.58 -12.13
N VAL A 46 -9.70 -1.60 -11.41
CA VAL A 46 -9.47 -2.49 -10.26
C VAL A 46 -9.66 -1.66 -8.99
N ASP A 47 -10.42 -2.18 -8.04
CA ASP A 47 -10.41 -1.70 -6.66
C ASP A 47 -9.97 -2.84 -5.75
N VAL A 48 -8.95 -2.61 -4.93
CA VAL A 48 -8.42 -3.59 -3.98
C VAL A 48 -8.51 -3.05 -2.56
N LEU A 49 -9.22 -3.77 -1.69
CA LEU A 49 -9.20 -3.54 -0.26
C LEU A 49 -8.13 -4.39 0.41
N GLY A 50 -7.40 -3.76 1.33
CA GLY A 50 -6.35 -4.39 2.10
C GLY A 50 -6.26 -3.88 3.52
N ILE A 51 -5.47 -4.61 4.31
CA ILE A 51 -5.06 -4.23 5.65
C ILE A 51 -3.59 -3.81 5.57
N ASP A 52 -3.25 -2.70 6.19
CA ASP A 52 -1.93 -2.09 6.21
C ASP A 52 -1.39 -2.02 7.64
N LEU A 53 -0.31 -2.73 7.92
CA LEU A 53 0.43 -2.59 9.17
C LEU A 53 1.61 -1.66 8.93
N ARG A 54 1.73 -0.60 9.73
CA ARG A 54 2.81 0.38 9.61
C ARG A 54 3.49 0.64 10.93
N TYR A 55 4.79 0.91 10.83
CA TYR A 55 5.63 1.35 11.90
C TYR A 55 6.33 2.67 11.53
N ASP A 56 6.05 3.73 12.30
CA ASP A 56 6.62 5.07 12.11
C ASP A 56 7.75 5.32 13.12
N VAL A 57 8.94 5.69 12.68
CA VAL A 57 10.10 6.06 13.52
C VAL A 57 10.67 7.40 13.06
N GLY A 58 10.29 8.48 13.75
CA GLY A 58 10.64 9.83 13.34
C GLY A 58 10.13 10.15 11.94
N LEU A 59 11.03 10.53 11.02
CA LEU A 59 10.69 10.78 9.62
C LEU A 59 10.57 9.51 8.78
N LEU A 60 11.08 8.38 9.25
CA LEU A 60 11.05 7.12 8.52
C LEU A 60 9.79 6.35 8.88
N TYR A 61 9.23 5.64 7.90
CA TYR A 61 8.21 4.64 8.17
C TYR A 61 8.40 3.44 7.27
N LEU A 62 7.94 2.29 7.75
CA LEU A 62 7.93 1.05 7.00
C LEU A 62 6.64 0.31 7.29
N GLY A 63 6.20 -0.52 6.36
CA GLY A 63 4.99 -1.28 6.56
C GLY A 63 4.83 -2.42 5.59
N ALA A 64 3.79 -3.19 5.85
CA ALA A 64 3.38 -4.31 5.05
C ALA A 64 1.86 -4.27 4.91
N ALA A 65 1.37 -4.31 3.68
CA ALA A 65 -0.05 -4.41 3.39
C ALA A 65 -0.37 -5.75 2.73
N THR A 66 -1.54 -6.30 3.03
CA THR A 66 -2.09 -7.48 2.33
C THR A 66 -3.51 -7.17 1.84
N PRO A 67 -3.83 -7.48 0.58
CA PRO A 67 -5.20 -7.41 0.10
C PRO A 67 -6.04 -8.53 0.73
N PHE A 68 -7.36 -8.32 0.82
CA PHE A 68 -8.33 -9.34 1.21
C PHE A 68 -9.59 -9.36 0.33
N LEU A 69 -9.83 -8.30 -0.45
CA LEU A 69 -10.96 -8.22 -1.36
C LEU A 69 -10.59 -7.41 -2.59
N MET A 70 -11.01 -7.87 -3.75
CA MET A 70 -10.80 -7.18 -5.02
C MET A 70 -12.12 -7.09 -5.78
N PHE A 71 -12.36 -5.92 -6.35
CA PHE A 71 -13.43 -5.65 -7.29
C PHE A 71 -12.82 -5.32 -8.65
N THR A 72 -13.36 -5.94 -9.68
CA THR A 72 -13.01 -5.65 -11.06
C THR A 72 -14.26 -5.15 -11.78
N LEU A 73 -14.19 -3.95 -12.33
CA LEU A 73 -15.24 -3.41 -13.18
C LEU A 73 -14.87 -3.67 -14.64
N SER A 74 -15.76 -4.32 -15.38
CA SER A 74 -15.67 -4.42 -16.83
C SER A 74 -16.96 -3.89 -17.46
N GLU A 75 -16.84 -3.20 -18.60
CA GLU A 75 -17.97 -2.71 -19.39
C GLU A 75 -18.91 -3.84 -19.80
N ASP A 76 -18.38 -5.03 -20.13
CA ASP A 76 -19.18 -6.14 -20.67
C ASP A 76 -19.77 -7.04 -19.60
N THR A 77 -19.12 -7.13 -18.43
CA THR A 77 -19.49 -8.09 -17.39
C THR A 77 -19.95 -7.43 -16.10
N GLY A 78 -19.98 -6.09 -16.04
CA GLY A 78 -20.26 -5.33 -14.83
C GLY A 78 -19.18 -5.51 -13.76
N VAL A 79 -19.57 -5.32 -12.50
CA VAL A 79 -18.69 -5.49 -11.33
C VAL A 79 -18.62 -6.97 -10.97
N LYS A 80 -17.40 -7.51 -10.93
CA LYS A 80 -17.11 -8.81 -10.32
C LYS A 80 -16.30 -8.59 -9.05
N SER A 81 -16.67 -9.27 -7.98
CA SER A 81 -15.89 -9.31 -6.74
C SER A 81 -15.17 -10.65 -6.62
N SER A 82 -13.97 -10.62 -6.07
CA SER A 82 -13.18 -11.81 -5.76
C SER A 82 -12.59 -11.65 -4.37
N LEU A 83 -12.80 -12.66 -3.52
CA LEU A 83 -12.16 -12.74 -2.22
C LEU A 83 -10.72 -13.16 -2.42
N ILE A 84 -9.81 -12.42 -1.78
CA ILE A 84 -8.39 -12.75 -1.76
C ILE A 84 -8.11 -13.28 -0.36
N ILE A 85 -7.54 -14.47 -0.27
CA ILE A 85 -7.14 -15.00 1.03
C ILE A 85 -6.08 -14.04 1.61
N PRO A 86 -6.33 -13.41 2.78
CA PRO A 86 -5.36 -12.50 3.37
C PRO A 86 -4.03 -13.22 3.60
N GLY A 87 -2.93 -12.56 3.25
CA GLY A 87 -1.57 -13.07 3.41
C GLY A 87 -1.03 -13.86 2.22
N ILE A 88 -1.81 -14.09 1.14
CA ILE A 88 -1.26 -14.70 -0.09
C ILE A 88 -0.44 -13.71 -0.91
N ALA A 89 -0.73 -12.41 -0.78
CA ALA A 89 -0.01 -11.33 -1.42
C ALA A 89 0.34 -10.28 -0.38
N TRP A 90 1.52 -9.69 -0.54
CA TRP A 90 2.07 -8.70 0.37
C TRP A 90 2.67 -7.57 -0.43
N TYR A 91 2.54 -6.38 0.10
CA TYR A 91 3.23 -5.20 -0.36
C TYR A 91 4.04 -4.65 0.81
N GLY A 92 5.35 -4.87 0.77
CA GLY A 92 6.29 -4.34 1.75
C GLY A 92 6.88 -3.03 1.26
N TYR A 93 6.92 -2.01 2.12
CA TYR A 93 7.37 -0.67 1.74
C TYR A 93 8.16 0.03 2.84
N ILE A 94 8.98 1.00 2.40
CA ILE A 94 9.72 1.91 3.27
C ILE A 94 9.69 3.32 2.67
N GLY A 95 9.55 4.32 3.52
CA GLY A 95 9.37 5.69 3.09
C GLY A 95 9.71 6.74 4.11
N LEU A 96 9.46 7.98 3.71
CA LEU A 96 9.66 9.19 4.48
C LEU A 96 8.34 9.94 4.65
N LYS A 97 8.09 10.40 5.88
CA LYS A 97 6.95 11.20 6.29
C LYS A 97 7.44 12.53 6.84
N LEU A 98 6.94 13.61 6.26
CA LEU A 98 7.24 14.99 6.66
C LEU A 98 6.00 15.61 7.28
N ASP A 99 6.05 15.81 8.60
CA ASP A 99 4.93 16.34 9.38
C ASP A 99 4.87 17.88 9.35
N PHE A 100 3.68 18.40 9.09
CA PHE A 100 3.33 19.83 9.07
C PHE A 100 2.14 20.08 10.01
N GLY A 101 2.26 19.59 11.25
CA GLY A 101 1.21 19.64 12.26
C GLY A 101 0.12 18.60 12.01
N VAL A 102 -1.09 19.06 11.69
CA VAL A 102 -2.26 18.19 11.43
C VAL A 102 -2.08 17.43 10.11
N PHE A 103 -1.38 18.04 9.16
CA PHE A 103 -1.15 17.49 7.82
C PHE A 103 0.28 16.97 7.67
N TYR A 104 0.49 16.07 6.72
CA TYR A 104 1.82 15.57 6.39
C TYR A 104 1.91 15.16 4.92
N PHE A 105 3.12 15.25 4.38
CA PHE A 105 3.46 14.64 3.10
C PHE A 105 4.21 13.34 3.35
N LYS A 106 4.04 12.38 2.45
CA LYS A 106 4.77 11.13 2.50
C LYS A 106 5.16 10.65 1.11
N GLY A 107 6.24 9.90 1.07
CA GLY A 107 6.62 9.13 -0.10
C GLY A 107 7.23 7.82 0.32
N ASP A 108 6.94 6.74 -0.40
CA ASP A 108 7.56 5.44 -0.17
C ASP A 108 7.84 4.70 -1.47
N ILE A 109 8.74 3.74 -1.36
CA ILE A 109 9.00 2.72 -2.37
C ILE A 109 8.77 1.37 -1.72
N GLY A 110 8.20 0.44 -2.48
CA GLY A 110 8.01 -0.92 -2.00
C GLY A 110 8.11 -1.95 -3.09
N HIS A 111 7.80 -3.18 -2.71
CA HIS A 111 7.74 -4.31 -3.62
C HIS A 111 6.59 -5.23 -3.23
N THR A 112 5.91 -5.74 -4.24
CA THR A 112 4.84 -6.72 -4.09
C THR A 112 5.39 -8.13 -4.21
N PHE A 113 4.92 -9.01 -3.33
CA PHE A 113 5.26 -10.42 -3.30
C PHE A 113 3.97 -11.21 -3.24
N ALA A 114 3.89 -12.33 -3.95
CA ALA A 114 2.77 -13.25 -3.85
C ALA A 114 3.26 -14.68 -3.73
N PHE A 115 2.49 -15.50 -3.02
CA PHE A 115 2.75 -16.91 -2.79
C PHE A 115 1.82 -17.76 -3.66
N GLY A 116 2.28 -18.95 -4.07
CA GLY A 116 1.49 -19.91 -4.87
C GLY A 116 1.50 -19.63 -6.38
N GLU A 117 0.43 -19.97 -7.10
CA GLU A 117 0.34 -19.80 -8.56
C GLU A 117 0.39 -18.32 -9.01
N GLN A 118 0.24 -17.39 -8.07
CA GLN A 118 0.25 -15.94 -8.29
C GLN A 118 1.64 -15.29 -8.22
N LEU A 119 2.72 -16.10 -8.20
CA LEU A 119 4.14 -15.68 -8.13
C LEU A 119 4.57 -14.59 -9.14
N GLN A 120 3.78 -14.31 -10.18
CA GLN A 120 4.06 -13.28 -11.17
C GLN A 120 3.71 -11.84 -10.72
N LEU A 121 3.16 -11.64 -9.52
CA LEU A 121 2.80 -10.30 -9.00
C LEU A 121 4.00 -9.51 -8.45
N GLY A 122 5.21 -9.68 -9.00
CA GLY A 122 6.41 -8.96 -8.58
C GLY A 122 6.57 -7.61 -9.26
N PHE A 123 6.17 -6.52 -8.61
CA PHE A 123 6.36 -5.15 -9.10
C PHE A 123 6.70 -4.20 -7.95
N SER A 124 7.24 -3.03 -8.31
CA SER A 124 7.73 -2.05 -7.33
C SER A 124 6.97 -0.73 -7.46
N PRO A 125 5.95 -0.51 -6.62
CA PRO A 125 5.29 0.78 -6.51
C PRO A 125 6.21 1.85 -5.93
N LEU A 126 6.13 3.05 -6.51
CA LEU A 126 6.54 4.32 -5.92
C LEU A 126 5.27 5.09 -5.61
N ARG A 127 5.12 5.52 -4.36
CA ARG A 127 3.93 6.26 -3.89
C ARG A 127 4.31 7.62 -3.38
N LEU A 128 3.48 8.61 -3.72
CA LEU A 128 3.55 9.95 -3.18
C LEU A 128 2.17 10.33 -2.68
N GLY A 129 2.09 10.81 -1.44
CA GLY A 129 0.81 11.06 -0.83
C GLY A 129 0.82 12.17 0.19
N PHE A 130 -0.39 12.50 0.60
CA PHE A 130 -0.71 13.46 1.62
C PHE A 130 -1.62 12.81 2.65
N GLY A 131 -1.44 13.16 3.91
CA GLY A 131 -2.28 12.68 4.99
C GLY A 131 -2.67 13.77 5.97
N MET A 132 -3.71 13.46 6.74
CA MET A 132 -4.26 14.32 7.76
C MET A 132 -4.56 13.49 9.01
N ASN A 133 -4.03 13.91 10.15
CA ASN A 133 -4.39 13.38 11.47
C ASN A 133 -5.62 14.16 11.96
N PHE A 134 -6.81 13.55 11.96
CA PHE A 134 -8.01 14.22 12.49
C PHE A 134 -8.17 14.02 14.00
N SER A 135 -7.42 13.08 14.58
CA SER A 135 -7.22 12.98 16.03
C SER A 135 -5.83 12.39 16.32
N PRO A 136 -5.38 12.33 17.60
CA PRO A 136 -4.08 11.76 17.94
C PRO A 136 -3.88 10.32 17.44
N SER A 137 -4.96 9.55 17.44
CA SER A 137 -4.94 8.13 17.06
C SER A 137 -5.46 7.85 15.66
N TYR A 138 -6.16 8.77 15.00
CA TYR A 138 -6.75 8.49 13.70
C TYR A 138 -6.27 9.41 12.59
N TYR A 139 -6.04 8.81 11.42
CA TYR A 139 -5.57 9.53 10.24
C TYR A 139 -6.24 9.04 8.96
N ILE A 140 -6.25 9.92 7.96
CA ILE A 140 -6.58 9.57 6.58
C ILE A 140 -5.39 9.90 5.68
N GLU A 141 -5.23 9.15 4.59
CA GLU A 141 -4.21 9.39 3.57
C GLU A 141 -4.80 9.19 2.18
N LEU A 142 -4.29 10.00 1.25
CA LEU A 142 -4.49 9.88 -0.17
C LEU A 142 -3.11 9.82 -0.83
N SER A 143 -2.89 8.84 -1.69
CA SER A 143 -1.63 8.67 -2.41
C SER A 143 -1.89 8.45 -3.89
N VAL A 144 -0.94 8.88 -4.71
CA VAL A 144 -0.84 8.55 -6.12
C VAL A 144 0.33 7.61 -6.28
N ASP A 145 0.07 6.57 -7.07
CA ASP A 145 0.94 5.42 -7.19
C ASP A 145 1.41 5.28 -8.63
N THR A 146 2.63 4.78 -8.79
CA THR A 146 3.16 4.37 -10.08
C THR A 146 4.02 3.14 -9.93
N VAL A 147 3.99 2.25 -10.92
CA VAL A 147 4.81 1.05 -10.94
C VAL A 147 6.11 1.35 -11.66
N LEU A 148 7.25 1.25 -10.99
CA LEU A 148 8.55 1.62 -11.55
C LEU A 148 8.87 0.88 -12.85
N GLN A 149 8.51 -0.41 -12.94
CA GLN A 149 8.70 -1.24 -14.13
C GLN A 149 7.82 -0.78 -15.32
N LYS A 150 6.74 -0.04 -15.06
CA LYS A 150 5.72 0.38 -16.03
C LYS A 150 5.36 1.86 -15.89
N PHE A 151 6.33 2.69 -15.52
CA PHE A 151 6.09 4.07 -15.08
C PHE A 151 5.19 4.85 -16.06
N ASN A 152 5.52 4.85 -17.35
CA ASN A 152 4.76 5.57 -18.38
C ASN A 152 3.30 5.07 -18.53
N GLU A 153 3.04 3.81 -18.20
CA GLU A 153 1.70 3.22 -18.29
C GLU A 153 0.86 3.54 -17.04
N THR A 154 1.51 3.75 -15.89
CA THR A 154 0.83 3.79 -14.58
C THR A 154 0.77 5.17 -13.92
N VAL A 155 1.63 6.12 -14.31
CA VAL A 155 1.62 7.47 -13.72
C VAL A 155 0.24 8.11 -13.87
N GLY A 156 -0.32 8.58 -12.75
CA GLY A 156 -1.61 9.26 -12.70
C GLY A 156 -2.81 8.33 -12.89
N LYS A 157 -2.63 7.01 -12.84
CA LYS A 157 -3.70 6.03 -13.05
C LYS A 157 -4.01 5.19 -11.82
N ILE A 158 -3.17 5.22 -10.78
CA ILE A 158 -3.33 4.44 -9.57
C ILE A 158 -3.42 5.40 -8.38
N PHE A 159 -4.43 5.21 -7.54
CA PHE A 159 -4.72 6.03 -6.37
C PHE A 159 -5.02 5.16 -5.16
N ASP A 160 -4.42 5.54 -4.03
CA ASP A 160 -4.61 4.86 -2.76
C ASP A 160 -5.36 5.78 -1.80
N PHE A 161 -6.42 5.26 -1.20
CA PHE A 161 -7.06 5.87 -0.04
C PHE A 161 -6.86 4.99 1.19
N LYS A 162 -6.48 5.59 2.32
CA LYS A 162 -6.28 4.86 3.58
C LYS A 162 -6.91 5.59 4.74
N ILE A 163 -7.54 4.82 5.62
CA ILE A 163 -7.95 5.26 6.95
C ILE A 163 -7.20 4.38 7.94
N GLY A 164 -6.56 4.98 8.94
CA GLY A 164 -5.79 4.21 9.93
C GLY A 164 -5.96 4.67 11.37
N TYR A 165 -5.61 3.73 12.24
CA TYR A 165 -5.57 3.88 13.69
C TYR A 165 -4.15 3.65 14.19
N ARG A 166 -3.63 4.57 15.01
CA ARG A 166 -2.34 4.53 15.67
C ARG A 166 -2.54 4.14 17.14
N PHE A 167 -1.79 3.13 17.57
CA PHE A 167 -1.81 2.58 18.94
C PHE A 167 -0.95 3.41 19.89
#